data_AF-A0A1G9VYG1-F1
#
_entry.id   AF-A0A1G9VYG1-F1
#
_cell.length_a   1.000
_cell.length_b   1.000
_cell.length_c   1.000
_cell.angle_alpha   90.00
_cell.angle_beta   90.00
_cell.angle_gamma   90.00
#
_symmetry.space_group_name_H-M   'P 1'
#
loop_
_entity.id
_entity.type
_entity.pdbx_description
1 polymer ?
#
loop_
_entity_poly.entity_id
_entity_poly.type
_entity_poly.pdbx_seq_one_letter_code
_entity_poly.pdbx_strand_id
1 'polypeptide(L)'
;MKTRPVTRYRREPHTVDGITEYIDVPYEVDLPQPPRDWDQLVRTGVTIGAVVLVTVSVVWSTASIGELLARITVAAAAYGAAVAFDTAWIMCMAVEWLHRYDPPRAAKARTAGHWALVVAMGAVGAHGYVTSAWVVGIVGALVSALAKGAWTIAMSVHAHPLDARTQQWVAKRRAALDGQRAMIPVRRDLMRSEALIAAERAALGPGPDVDPDQSGQDTDDPDQQADAPAGPPMTVKDAVRTAVDSGITAPDKVLAYVRKRADANARPDTVDRYIRLARMAG
;
A
#
# COMPACT_ATOMS: atom_id res chain seq x y z
N MET A 1 -25.59 -13.80 -33.55
CA MET A 1 -24.58 -13.43 -32.53
C MET A 1 -23.32 -14.22 -32.81
N LYS A 2 -22.13 -13.62 -32.75
CA LYS A 2 -20.87 -14.36 -32.90
C LYS A 2 -20.58 -15.11 -31.60
N THR A 3 -20.30 -16.40 -31.68
CA THR A 3 -19.89 -17.24 -30.55
C THR A 3 -18.41 -17.57 -30.67
N ARG A 4 -17.77 -17.84 -29.54
CA ARG A 4 -16.41 -18.38 -29.48
C ARG A 4 -16.49 -19.76 -28.83
N PRO A 5 -16.02 -20.84 -29.51
CA PRO A 5 -15.93 -22.14 -28.87
C PRO A 5 -14.91 -22.05 -27.74
N VAL A 6 -15.31 -22.49 -26.54
CA VAL A 6 -14.43 -22.64 -25.39
C VAL A 6 -14.57 -24.05 -24.87
N THR A 7 -13.47 -24.80 -24.90
CA THR A 7 -13.39 -26.14 -24.32
C THR A 7 -13.51 -26.03 -22.80
N ARG A 8 -14.52 -26.71 -22.24
CA ARG A 8 -14.66 -26.92 -20.81
C ARG A 8 -14.60 -28.40 -20.52
N TYR A 9 -14.25 -28.76 -19.29
CA TYR A 9 -14.21 -30.14 -18.86
C TYR A 9 -15.44 -30.45 -18.02
N ARG A 10 -16.08 -31.58 -18.29
CA ARG A 10 -17.15 -32.14 -17.46
C ARG A 10 -16.73 -33.53 -17.03
N ARG A 11 -16.93 -33.84 -15.75
CA ARG A 11 -16.73 -35.20 -15.24
C ARG A 11 -17.88 -36.08 -15.70
N GLU A 12 -17.55 -37.07 -16.51
CA GLU A 12 -18.50 -38.09 -16.97
C GLU A 12 -18.03 -39.46 -16.48
N PRO A 13 -18.96 -40.32 -16.01
CA PRO A 13 -18.60 -41.66 -15.61
C PRO A 13 -18.20 -42.46 -16.86
N HIS A 14 -17.00 -43.02 -16.83
CA HIS A 14 -16.47 -43.89 -17.87
C HIS A 14 -16.15 -45.25 -17.26
N THR A 15 -16.79 -46.30 -17.78
CA THR A 15 -16.64 -47.66 -17.27
C THR A 15 -15.83 -48.48 -18.26
N VAL A 16 -14.71 -49.04 -17.80
CA VAL A 16 -13.89 -49.99 -18.56
C VAL A 16 -13.70 -51.23 -17.68
N ASP A 17 -13.96 -52.41 -18.23
CA ASP A 17 -13.82 -53.71 -17.54
C ASP A 17 -14.57 -53.81 -16.19
N GLY A 18 -15.71 -53.13 -16.07
CA GLY A 18 -16.55 -53.16 -14.88
C GLY A 18 -16.13 -52.20 -13.76
N ILE A 19 -15.08 -51.40 -13.96
CA ILE A 19 -14.65 -50.35 -13.03
C ILE A 19 -15.10 -49.00 -13.59
N THR A 20 -15.95 -48.27 -12.85
CA THR A 20 -16.45 -46.95 -13.24
C THR A 20 -15.61 -45.86 -12.58
N GLU A 21 -14.94 -45.05 -13.40
CA GLU A 21 -14.19 -43.88 -12.94
C GLU A 21 -14.74 -42.60 -13.59
N TYR A 22 -14.70 -41.48 -12.87
CA TYR A 22 -15.09 -40.18 -13.42
C TYR A 22 -13.89 -39.56 -14.12
N ILE A 23 -13.95 -39.46 -15.44
CA ILE A 23 -12.92 -38.81 -16.25
C ILE A 23 -13.38 -37.43 -16.70
N ASP A 24 -12.43 -36.49 -16.81
CA ASP A 24 -12.69 -35.16 -17.33
C ASP A 24 -12.79 -35.23 -18.86
N VAL A 25 -14.01 -35.16 -19.40
CA VAL A 25 -14.27 -35.17 -20.84
C VAL A 25 -14.32 -33.72 -21.34
N PRO A 26 -13.51 -33.35 -22.35
CA PRO A 26 -13.60 -32.03 -22.97
C PRO A 26 -14.90 -31.93 -23.78
N TYR A 27 -15.66 -30.87 -23.56
CA TYR A 27 -16.81 -30.52 -24.37
C TYR A 27 -16.73 -29.06 -24.81
N GLU A 28 -17.20 -28.77 -26.02
CA GLU A 28 -17.20 -27.41 -26.56
C GLU A 28 -18.46 -26.67 -26.12
N VAL A 29 -18.27 -25.50 -25.52
CA VAL A 29 -19.36 -24.58 -25.24
C VAL A 29 -19.17 -23.33 -26.09
N ASP A 30 -20.16 -23.04 -26.92
CA ASP A 30 -20.27 -21.77 -27.61
C ASP A 30 -20.64 -20.67 -26.63
N LEU A 31 -19.64 -19.88 -26.21
CA LEU A 31 -19.89 -18.70 -25.39
C LEU A 31 -20.19 -17.50 -26.29
N PRO A 32 -21.20 -16.68 -25.96
CA PRO A 32 -21.46 -15.44 -26.70
C PRO A 32 -20.25 -14.52 -26.59
N GLN A 33 -19.69 -14.14 -27.74
CA GLN A 33 -18.57 -13.20 -27.76
C GLN A 33 -19.12 -11.80 -27.46
N PRO A 34 -18.59 -11.07 -26.47
CA PRO A 34 -18.98 -9.69 -26.27
C PRO A 34 -18.69 -8.89 -27.55
N PRO A 35 -19.55 -7.92 -27.92
CA PRO A 35 -19.33 -7.08 -29.09
C PRO A 35 -17.98 -6.36 -28.97
N ARG A 36 -17.36 -6.05 -30.11
CA ARG A 36 -16.07 -5.37 -30.15
C ARG A 36 -16.18 -4.03 -29.41
N ASP A 37 -15.26 -3.80 -28.49
CA ASP A 37 -15.20 -2.56 -27.69
C ASP A 37 -14.62 -1.42 -28.54
N TRP A 38 -15.50 -0.82 -29.36
CA TRP A 38 -15.15 0.32 -30.20
C TRP A 38 -14.71 1.52 -29.37
N ASP A 39 -15.28 1.69 -28.17
CA ASP A 39 -14.89 2.76 -27.26
C ASP A 39 -13.43 2.58 -26.86
N GLN A 40 -13.03 1.38 -26.42
CA GLN A 40 -11.62 1.11 -26.09
C GLN A 40 -10.69 1.41 -27.27
N LEU A 41 -11.07 1.04 -28.49
CA LEU A 41 -10.25 1.30 -29.68
C LEU A 41 -10.09 2.80 -29.95
N VAL A 42 -11.15 3.59 -29.83
CA VAL A 42 -11.09 5.05 -29.97
C VAL A 42 -10.24 5.67 -28.86
N ARG A 43 -10.39 5.23 -27.60
CA ARG A 43 -9.58 5.71 -26.47
C ARG A 43 -8.09 5.44 -26.69
N THR A 44 -7.75 4.25 -27.18
CA THR A 44 -6.38 3.88 -27.54
C THR A 44 -5.88 4.76 -28.68
N GLY A 45 -6.67 4.98 -29.73
CA GLY A 45 -6.32 5.85 -30.85
C GLY A 45 -6.02 7.29 -30.42
N VAL A 46 -6.88 7.90 -29.59
CA VAL A 46 -6.67 9.25 -29.02
C VAL A 46 -5.39 9.31 -28.19
N THR A 47 -5.12 8.27 -27.40
CA THR A 47 -3.92 8.19 -26.56
C THR A 47 -2.65 8.11 -27.43
N ILE A 48 -2.66 7.27 -28.47
CA ILE A 48 -1.55 7.17 -29.43
C ILE A 48 -1.33 8.52 -30.11
N GLY A 49 -2.40 9.18 -30.58
CA GLY A 49 -2.31 10.49 -31.21
C GLY A 49 -1.68 11.55 -30.29
N ALA A 50 -2.09 11.58 -29.02
CA ALA A 50 -1.50 12.48 -28.03
C ALA A 50 -0.01 12.20 -27.78
N VAL A 51 0.38 10.92 -27.68
CA VAL A 51 1.79 10.52 -27.52
C VAL A 51 2.62 10.97 -28.72
N VAL A 52 2.15 10.72 -29.95
CA VAL A 52 2.85 11.16 -31.17
C VAL A 52 3.03 12.67 -31.19
N LEU A 53 1.99 13.43 -30.84
CA LEU A 53 2.07 14.90 -30.82
C LEU A 53 3.05 15.42 -29.78
N VAL A 54 3.11 14.79 -28.60
CA VAL A 54 4.12 15.10 -27.57
C VAL A 54 5.52 14.77 -28.09
N THR A 55 5.73 13.61 -28.72
CA THR A 55 7.05 13.25 -29.27
C THR A 55 7.53 14.25 -30.32
N VAL A 56 6.66 14.63 -31.27
CA VAL A 56 6.99 15.63 -32.30
C VAL A 56 7.32 16.98 -31.65
N SER A 57 6.53 17.39 -30.67
CA SER A 57 6.76 18.63 -29.92
C SER A 57 8.13 18.62 -29.24
N VAL A 58 8.48 17.53 -28.54
CA VAL A 58 9.76 17.39 -27.81
C VAL A 58 10.95 17.43 -28.76
N VAL A 59 10.88 16.71 -29.89
CA VAL A 59 11.98 16.72 -30.87
C VAL A 59 12.22 18.14 -31.39
N TRP A 60 11.14 18.88 -31.68
CA TRP A 60 11.23 20.24 -32.18
C TRP A 60 11.75 21.23 -31.13
N SER A 61 11.23 21.19 -29.89
CA SER A 61 11.67 22.07 -28.79
C SER A 61 13.10 21.76 -28.39
N THR A 62 13.48 20.49 -28.31
CA THR A 62 14.86 20.08 -27.99
C THR A 62 15.84 20.60 -29.03
N ALA A 63 15.51 20.51 -30.33
CA ALA A 63 16.34 21.06 -31.40
C ALA A 63 16.48 22.59 -31.29
N SER A 64 15.35 23.30 -31.13
CA SER A 64 15.32 24.77 -31.06
C SER A 64 16.07 25.31 -29.84
N ILE A 65 15.82 24.75 -28.66
CA ILE A 65 16.46 25.17 -27.39
C ILE A 65 17.94 24.77 -27.40
N GLY A 66 18.27 23.58 -27.90
CA GLY A 66 19.65 23.09 -28.01
C GLY A 66 20.50 24.00 -28.88
N GLU A 67 20.01 24.38 -30.06
CA GLU A 67 20.73 25.31 -30.94
C GLU A 67 20.88 26.71 -30.32
N LEU A 68 19.87 27.18 -29.59
CA LEU A 68 19.95 28.47 -28.88
C LEU A 68 21.04 28.45 -27.81
N LEU A 69 21.09 27.41 -26.98
CA LEU A 69 22.06 27.26 -25.88
C LEU A 69 23.48 26.94 -26.38
N ALA A 70 23.60 26.26 -27.52
CA ALA A 70 24.90 25.94 -28.14
C ALA A 70 25.68 27.19 -28.58
N ARG A 71 25.03 28.37 -28.62
CA ARG A 71 25.70 29.65 -28.89
C ARG A 71 26.59 30.12 -27.74
N ILE A 72 26.33 29.66 -26.52
CA ILE A 72 27.03 30.10 -25.30
C ILE A 72 27.70 28.95 -24.53
N THR A 73 27.45 27.70 -24.92
CA THR A 73 27.96 26.49 -24.24
C THR A 73 28.30 25.38 -25.23
N VAL A 74 29.00 24.35 -24.77
CA VAL A 74 29.32 23.17 -25.60
C VAL A 74 28.03 22.47 -26.03
N ALA A 75 27.93 22.09 -27.31
CA ALA A 75 26.72 21.51 -27.89
C ALA A 75 26.13 20.36 -27.06
N ALA A 76 26.96 19.43 -26.57
CA ALA A 76 26.48 18.33 -25.72
C ALA A 76 25.75 18.82 -24.46
N ALA A 77 26.28 19.83 -23.77
CA ALA A 77 25.63 20.42 -22.59
C ALA A 77 24.36 21.19 -22.96
N ALA A 78 24.36 21.89 -24.10
CA ALA A 78 23.21 22.63 -24.61
C ALA A 78 22.00 21.73 -24.91
N TYR A 79 22.21 20.63 -25.64
CA TYR A 79 21.15 19.65 -25.92
C TYR A 79 20.72 18.88 -24.66
N GLY A 80 21.65 18.60 -23.74
CA GLY A 80 21.31 18.03 -22.43
C GLY A 80 20.39 18.94 -21.60
N ALA A 81 20.69 20.24 -21.57
CA ALA A 81 19.83 21.23 -20.94
C ALA A 81 18.47 21.36 -21.63
N ALA A 82 18.44 21.32 -22.97
CA ALA A 82 17.19 21.35 -23.75
C ALA A 82 16.25 20.19 -23.38
N VAL A 83 16.78 18.96 -23.24
CA VAL A 83 16.00 17.80 -22.78
C VAL A 83 15.43 18.01 -21.38
N ALA A 84 16.16 18.67 -20.48
CA ALA A 84 15.68 18.95 -19.13
C ALA A 84 14.45 19.88 -19.12
N PHE A 85 14.38 20.86 -20.03
CA PHE A 85 13.18 21.71 -20.19
C PHE A 85 11.95 20.88 -20.52
N ASP A 86 12.07 19.97 -21.48
CA ASP A 86 10.94 19.12 -21.89
C ASP A 86 10.56 18.10 -20.81
N THR A 87 11.55 17.52 -20.15
CA THR A 87 11.34 16.55 -19.08
C THR A 87 10.55 17.16 -17.92
N ALA A 88 10.78 18.44 -17.58
CA ALA A 88 10.11 19.08 -16.45
C ALA A 88 8.57 19.13 -16.61
N TRP A 89 8.07 19.56 -17.78
CA TRP A 89 6.63 19.65 -18.02
C TRP A 89 5.99 18.28 -18.29
N ILE A 90 6.73 17.34 -18.90
CA ILE A 90 6.29 15.95 -19.09
C ILE A 90 6.16 15.21 -17.76
N MET A 91 7.11 15.39 -16.83
CA MET A 91 7.02 14.81 -15.48
C MET A 91 5.79 15.35 -14.74
N CYS A 92 5.49 16.64 -14.91
CA CYS A 92 4.25 17.23 -14.37
C CYS A 92 2.99 16.57 -14.97
N MET A 93 2.97 16.29 -16.28
CA MET A 93 1.88 15.53 -16.93
C MET A 93 1.76 14.11 -16.42
N ALA A 94 2.89 13.44 -16.17
CA ALA A 94 2.89 12.08 -15.61
C ALA A 94 2.29 12.06 -14.20
N VAL A 95 2.62 13.06 -13.37
CA VAL A 95 2.00 13.23 -12.05
C VAL A 95 0.50 13.57 -12.16
N GLU A 96 0.12 14.40 -13.14
CA GLU A 96 -1.29 14.68 -13.45
C GLU A 96 -2.04 13.38 -13.80
N TRP A 97 -1.44 12.52 -14.63
CA TRP A 97 -1.99 11.21 -15.00
C TRP A 97 -2.13 10.25 -13.82
N LEU A 98 -1.12 10.21 -12.93
CA LEU A 98 -1.14 9.41 -11.70
C LEU A 98 -2.27 9.86 -10.76
N HIS A 99 -2.56 11.16 -10.73
CA HIS A 99 -3.61 11.76 -9.91
C HIS A 99 -4.91 12.04 -10.67
N ARG A 100 -5.17 11.34 -11.79
CA ARG A 100 -6.37 11.57 -12.63
C ARG A 100 -7.72 11.47 -11.91
N TYR A 101 -7.78 10.77 -10.77
CA TYR A 101 -8.99 10.64 -9.93
C TYR A 101 -8.95 11.52 -8.66
N ASP A 102 -7.94 12.37 -8.51
CA ASP A 102 -7.73 13.22 -7.33
C ASP A 102 -7.34 14.65 -7.77
N PRO A 103 -8.34 15.45 -8.20
CA PRO A 103 -8.10 16.81 -8.70
C PRO A 103 -7.29 17.73 -7.77
N PRO A 104 -7.50 17.76 -6.43
CA PRO A 104 -6.73 18.63 -5.56
C PRO A 104 -5.26 18.23 -5.47
N ARG A 105 -4.93 16.92 -5.52
CA ARG A 105 -3.52 16.48 -5.59
C ARG A 105 -2.88 16.78 -6.95
N ALA A 106 -3.64 16.66 -8.04
CA ALA A 106 -3.16 16.97 -9.39
C ALA A 106 -2.93 18.48 -9.63
N ALA A 107 -3.62 19.36 -8.89
CA ALA A 107 -3.62 20.80 -9.14
C ALA A 107 -2.21 21.44 -9.13
N LYS A 108 -1.34 21.05 -8.18
CA LYS A 108 0.03 21.58 -8.09
C LYS A 108 0.90 21.16 -9.28
N ALA A 109 0.83 19.87 -9.65
CA ALA A 109 1.55 19.36 -10.81
C ALA A 109 1.05 20.02 -12.10
N ARG A 110 -0.27 20.23 -12.22
CA ARG A 110 -0.87 20.92 -13.35
C ARG A 110 -0.35 22.36 -13.46
N THR A 111 -0.38 23.16 -12.38
CA THR A 111 0.10 24.55 -12.44
C THR A 111 1.60 24.63 -12.71
N ALA A 112 2.41 23.79 -12.06
CA ALA A 112 3.84 23.70 -12.32
C ALA A 112 4.14 23.31 -13.78
N GLY A 113 3.38 22.36 -14.33
CA GLY A 113 3.49 21.94 -15.73
C GLY A 113 3.16 23.05 -16.72
N HIS A 114 2.15 23.89 -16.44
CA HIS A 114 1.85 25.06 -17.28
C HIS A 114 2.99 26.07 -17.25
N TRP A 115 3.57 26.35 -16.08
CA TRP A 115 4.72 27.25 -15.98
C TRP A 115 5.93 26.72 -16.73
N ALA A 116 6.28 25.44 -16.54
CA ALA A 116 7.37 24.80 -17.26
C ALA A 116 7.15 24.83 -18.79
N LEU A 117 5.92 24.60 -19.24
CA LEU A 117 5.55 24.70 -20.65
C LEU A 117 5.70 26.12 -21.20
N VAL A 118 5.22 27.13 -20.48
CA VAL A 118 5.36 28.55 -20.89
C VAL A 118 6.83 28.94 -21.02
N VAL A 119 7.68 28.47 -20.10
CA VAL A 119 9.13 28.71 -20.17
C VAL A 119 9.73 28.03 -21.41
N ALA A 120 9.38 26.78 -21.69
CA ALA A 120 9.86 26.07 -22.89
C ALA A 120 9.39 26.77 -24.19
N MET A 121 8.12 27.18 -24.26
CA MET A 121 7.55 27.96 -25.36
C MET A 121 8.29 29.29 -25.55
N GLY A 122 8.61 29.99 -24.45
CA GLY A 122 9.39 31.22 -24.48
C GLY A 122 10.79 31.02 -25.04
N ALA A 123 11.46 29.91 -24.70
CA ALA A 123 12.77 29.57 -25.25
C ALA A 123 12.72 29.26 -26.75
N VAL A 124 11.70 28.54 -27.23
CA VAL A 124 11.48 28.30 -28.67
C VAL A 124 11.19 29.60 -29.41
N GLY A 125 10.35 30.48 -28.84
CA GLY A 125 10.09 31.80 -29.39
C GLY A 125 11.34 32.67 -29.47
N ALA A 126 12.16 32.67 -28.43
CA ALA A 126 13.45 33.37 -28.41
C ALA A 126 14.41 32.83 -29.47
N HIS A 127 14.47 31.52 -29.66
CA HIS A 127 15.25 30.91 -30.74
C HIS A 127 14.81 31.43 -32.11
N GLY A 128 13.50 31.44 -32.41
CA GLY A 128 12.97 31.97 -33.66
C GLY A 128 13.25 33.47 -33.87
N TYR A 129 13.21 34.27 -32.81
CA TYR A 129 13.56 35.69 -32.87
C TYR A 129 15.04 35.87 -33.26
N VAL A 130 15.93 35.10 -32.62
CA VAL A 130 17.38 35.19 -32.83
C VAL A 130 17.81 34.64 -34.20
N THR A 131 17.06 33.71 -34.80
CA THR A 131 17.29 33.21 -36.17
C THR A 131 16.59 34.04 -37.25
N SER A 132 15.96 35.18 -36.88
CA SER A 132 15.14 36.01 -37.77
C SER A 132 13.94 35.27 -38.39
N ALA A 133 13.61 34.08 -37.89
CA ALA A 133 12.48 33.25 -38.29
C ALA A 133 11.37 33.31 -37.21
N TRP A 134 10.98 34.53 -36.83
CA TRP A 134 10.06 34.75 -35.69
C TRP A 134 8.71 34.03 -35.86
N VAL A 135 8.19 33.94 -37.09
CA VAL A 135 6.96 33.18 -37.40
C VAL A 135 7.15 31.70 -37.09
N VAL A 136 8.29 31.11 -37.49
CA VAL A 136 8.61 29.70 -37.24
C VAL A 136 8.76 29.44 -35.74
N GLY A 137 9.37 30.37 -35.00
CA GLY A 137 9.47 30.31 -33.54
C GLY A 137 8.10 30.31 -32.85
N ILE A 138 7.19 31.19 -33.27
CA ILE A 138 5.82 31.24 -32.72
C ILE A 138 5.06 29.94 -33.02
N VAL A 139 5.11 29.47 -34.27
CA VAL A 139 4.46 28.22 -34.67
C VAL A 139 5.01 27.04 -33.87
N GLY A 140 6.34 26.96 -33.72
CA GLY A 140 7.00 25.94 -32.91
C GLY A 140 6.56 25.97 -31.44
N ALA A 141 6.44 27.16 -30.85
CA ALA A 141 5.94 27.31 -29.48
C ALA A 141 4.47 26.84 -29.36
N LEU A 142 3.62 27.15 -30.34
CA LEU A 142 2.22 26.73 -30.35
C LEU A 142 2.06 25.20 -30.49
N VAL A 143 2.98 24.50 -31.15
CA VAL A 143 2.97 23.03 -31.22
C VAL A 143 3.04 22.42 -29.82
N SER A 144 3.84 22.97 -28.91
CA SER A 144 3.91 22.49 -27.52
C SER A 144 2.61 22.72 -26.75
N ALA A 145 1.92 23.85 -27.00
CA ALA A 145 0.60 24.10 -26.44
C ALA A 145 -0.44 23.10 -26.96
N LEU A 146 -0.42 22.80 -28.26
CA LEU A 146 -1.30 21.80 -28.87
C LEU A 146 -1.02 20.38 -28.34
N ALA A 147 0.25 20.01 -28.14
CA ALA A 147 0.64 18.74 -27.54
C ALA A 147 0.07 18.59 -26.12
N LYS A 148 0.24 19.61 -25.28
CA LYS A 148 -0.35 19.63 -23.93
C LYS A 148 -1.88 19.58 -23.97
N GLY A 149 -2.51 20.31 -24.90
CA GLY A 149 -3.96 20.29 -25.11
C GLY A 149 -4.48 18.91 -25.47
N ALA A 150 -3.86 18.25 -26.46
CA ALA A 150 -4.22 16.90 -26.89
C ALA A 150 -4.08 15.88 -25.75
N TRP A 151 -3.02 15.97 -24.95
CA TRP A 151 -2.87 15.13 -23.77
C TRP A 151 -3.96 15.37 -22.73
N THR A 152 -4.33 16.63 -22.49
CA THR A 152 -5.39 16.99 -21.54
C THR A 152 -6.74 16.40 -21.97
N ILE A 153 -7.01 16.38 -23.28
CA ILE A 153 -8.19 15.72 -23.85
C ILE A 153 -8.07 14.20 -23.69
N ALA A 154 -6.91 13.60 -23.99
CA ALA A 154 -6.71 12.17 -23.78
C ALA A 154 -6.95 11.78 -22.31
N MET A 155 -6.51 12.61 -21.37
CA MET A 155 -6.77 12.41 -19.94
C MET A 155 -8.25 12.45 -19.57
N SER A 156 -9.03 13.39 -20.11
CA SER A 156 -10.45 13.49 -19.80
C SER A 156 -11.24 12.26 -20.26
N VAL A 157 -10.79 11.62 -21.34
CA VAL A 157 -11.37 10.36 -21.84
C VAL A 157 -11.14 9.18 -20.88
N HIS A 158 -10.03 9.17 -20.14
CA HIS A 158 -9.69 8.12 -19.17
C HIS A 158 -10.17 8.42 -17.75
N ALA A 159 -10.37 9.69 -17.42
CA ALA A 159 -10.83 10.14 -16.12
C ALA A 159 -12.36 10.32 -16.13
N HIS A 160 -13.09 9.35 -15.60
CA HIS A 160 -14.49 9.60 -15.24
C HIS A 160 -14.50 10.31 -13.88
N PRO A 161 -14.92 11.58 -13.81
CA PRO A 161 -14.97 12.28 -12.54
C PRO A 161 -15.97 11.55 -11.63
N LEU A 162 -15.48 11.09 -10.48
CA LEU A 162 -16.34 10.56 -9.44
C LEU A 162 -17.26 11.69 -8.94
N ASP A 163 -18.50 11.37 -8.56
CA ASP A 163 -19.36 12.36 -7.90
C ASP A 163 -18.72 12.85 -6.59
N ALA A 164 -19.10 14.05 -6.15
CA ALA A 164 -18.48 14.69 -5.00
C ALA A 164 -18.55 13.84 -3.72
N ARG A 165 -19.63 13.06 -3.53
CA ARG A 165 -19.80 12.19 -2.37
C ARG A 165 -18.86 10.98 -2.43
N THR A 166 -18.75 10.34 -3.59
CA THR A 166 -17.82 9.22 -3.79
C THR A 166 -16.37 9.67 -3.69
N GLN A 167 -16.02 10.86 -4.19
CA GLN A 167 -14.68 11.44 -4.00
C GLN A 167 -14.34 11.60 -2.51
N GLN A 168 -15.26 12.15 -1.71
CA GLN A 168 -15.06 12.29 -0.27
C GLN A 168 -14.92 10.93 0.43
N TRP A 169 -15.69 9.92 0.01
CA TRP A 169 -15.57 8.57 0.54
C TRP A 169 -14.21 7.94 0.24
N VAL A 170 -13.74 8.01 -1.02
CA VAL A 170 -12.41 7.50 -1.41
C VAL A 170 -11.30 8.25 -0.67
N ALA A 171 -11.41 9.59 -0.56
CA ALA A 171 -10.45 10.41 0.15
C ALA A 171 -10.35 10.01 1.62
N LYS A 172 -11.48 9.81 2.31
CA LYS A 172 -11.52 9.30 3.70
C LYS A 172 -10.87 7.92 3.81
N ARG A 173 -11.16 7.01 2.87
CA ARG A 173 -10.60 5.65 2.90
C ARG A 173 -9.09 5.65 2.69
N ARG A 174 -8.58 6.47 1.76
CA ARG A 174 -7.13 6.66 1.55
C ARG A 174 -6.46 7.29 2.76
N ALA A 175 -7.04 8.36 3.31
CA ALA A 175 -6.51 9.02 4.51
C ALA A 175 -6.40 8.07 5.70
N ALA A 176 -7.38 7.17 5.89
CA ALA A 176 -7.32 6.15 6.94
C ALA A 176 -6.16 5.16 6.72
N LEU A 177 -5.97 4.66 5.50
CA LEU A 177 -4.87 3.74 5.18
C LEU A 177 -3.49 4.42 5.25
N ASP A 178 -3.39 5.65 4.73
CA ASP A 178 -2.17 6.45 4.79
C ASP A 178 -1.82 6.78 6.25
N GLY A 179 -2.82 7.08 7.08
CA GLY A 179 -2.64 7.27 8.52
C GLY A 179 -2.15 6.01 9.23
N GLN A 180 -2.72 4.84 8.90
CA GLN A 180 -2.24 3.56 9.43
C GLN A 180 -0.78 3.28 9.02
N ARG A 181 -0.40 3.58 7.77
CA ARG A 181 0.98 3.43 7.27
C ARG A 181 1.93 4.41 7.94
N ALA A 182 1.55 5.67 8.09
CA ALA A 182 2.34 6.70 8.74
C ALA A 182 2.58 6.40 10.23
N MET A 183 1.66 5.67 10.87
CA MET A 183 1.80 5.25 12.26
C MET A 183 2.86 4.14 12.46
N ILE A 184 3.28 3.43 11.41
CA ILE A 184 4.29 2.36 11.51
C ILE A 184 5.65 2.89 12.01
N PRO A 185 6.28 3.89 11.37
CA PRO A 185 7.54 4.45 11.87
C PRO A 185 7.37 5.07 13.26
N VAL A 186 6.27 5.79 13.51
CA VAL A 186 5.99 6.39 14.82
C VAL A 186 5.94 5.34 15.93
N ARG A 187 5.23 4.23 15.70
CA ARG A 187 5.19 3.11 16.66
C ARG A 187 6.56 2.50 16.88
N ARG A 188 7.37 2.35 15.83
CA ARG A 188 8.75 1.84 15.96
C ARG A 188 9.60 2.76 16.84
N ASP A 189 9.49 4.07 16.65
CA ASP A 189 10.23 5.04 17.45
C ASP A 189 9.75 5.06 18.91
N LEU A 190 8.44 5.01 19.15
CA LEU A 190 7.88 4.89 20.49
C LEU A 190 8.36 3.63 21.21
N MET A 191 8.33 2.47 20.55
CA MET A 191 8.82 1.21 21.14
C MET A 191 10.32 1.29 21.48
N ARG A 192 11.13 1.94 20.64
CA ARG A 192 12.55 2.17 20.94
C ARG A 192 12.73 3.09 22.14
N SER A 193 11.97 4.18 22.21
CA SER A 193 12.00 5.11 23.35
C SER A 193 11.55 4.44 24.64
N GLU A 194 10.49 3.63 24.60
CA GLU A 194 10.02 2.85 25.75
C GLU A 194 11.06 1.85 26.23
N ALA A 195 11.75 1.15 25.32
CA ALA A 195 12.83 0.23 25.67
C ALA A 195 14.01 0.95 26.34
N LEU A 196 14.39 2.13 25.86
CA LEU A 196 15.42 2.96 26.49
C LEU A 196 15.00 3.42 27.89
N ILE A 197 13.76 3.88 28.06
CA ILE A 197 13.22 4.28 29.36
C ILE A 197 13.17 3.09 30.33
N ALA A 198 12.81 1.90 29.85
CA ALA A 198 12.78 0.69 30.67
C ALA A 198 14.19 0.27 31.11
N ALA A 199 15.18 0.33 30.21
CA ALA A 199 16.58 0.07 30.53
C ALA A 199 17.13 1.07 31.55
N GLU A 200 16.84 2.36 31.38
CA GLU A 200 17.24 3.42 32.32
C GLU A 200 16.60 3.20 33.69
N ARG A 201 15.31 2.86 33.76
CA ARG A 201 14.64 2.53 35.02
C ARG A 201 15.20 1.29 35.69
N ALA A 202 15.61 0.28 34.92
CA ALA A 202 16.27 -0.90 35.47
C ALA A 202 17.67 -0.56 36.02
N ALA A 203 18.39 0.36 35.37
CA ALA A 203 19.69 0.85 35.84
C ALA A 203 19.59 1.75 37.09
N LEU A 204 18.51 2.54 37.21
CA LEU A 204 18.25 3.45 38.34
C LEU A 204 17.45 2.81 39.49
N GLY A 205 16.83 1.65 39.27
CA GLY A 205 16.16 0.90 40.32
C GLY A 205 17.15 0.49 41.41
N PRO A 206 16.70 0.17 42.64
CA PRO A 206 17.59 -0.42 43.63
C PRO A 206 18.21 -1.65 42.95
N GLY A 207 19.53 -1.67 42.85
CA GLY A 207 20.24 -2.87 42.43
C GLY A 207 19.73 -4.05 43.28
N PRO A 208 19.80 -5.29 42.78
CA PRO A 208 19.54 -6.42 43.66
C PRO A 208 20.31 -6.16 44.95
N ASP A 209 19.61 -6.14 46.09
CA ASP A 209 20.25 -6.21 47.41
C ASP A 209 21.02 -7.53 47.38
N VAL A 210 22.23 -7.47 46.84
CA VAL A 210 23.24 -8.48 47.04
C VAL A 210 23.70 -8.19 48.45
N ASP A 211 22.89 -8.67 49.41
CA ASP A 211 23.33 -8.84 50.78
C ASP A 211 24.57 -9.72 50.72
N PRO A 212 25.79 -9.17 50.95
CA PRO A 212 27.02 -9.95 50.83
C PRO A 212 27.08 -11.11 51.83
N ASP A 213 26.20 -11.11 52.83
CA ASP A 213 26.16 -12.09 53.91
C ASP A 213 25.27 -13.31 53.60
N GLN A 214 24.62 -13.39 52.43
CA GLN A 214 23.86 -14.58 52.00
C GLN A 214 24.70 -15.69 51.33
N SER A 215 26.02 -15.68 51.52
CA SER A 215 26.90 -16.79 51.12
C SER A 215 26.83 -17.94 52.14
N GLY A 216 25.66 -18.57 52.26
CA GLY A 216 25.52 -19.70 53.18
C GLY A 216 24.14 -20.37 53.32
N GLN A 217 23.18 -20.15 52.43
CA GLN A 217 21.93 -20.91 52.46
C GLN A 217 21.96 -22.05 51.44
N ASP A 218 22.15 -23.26 51.98
CA ASP A 218 22.03 -24.55 51.33
C ASP A 218 20.76 -24.61 50.44
N THR A 219 20.97 -24.98 49.17
CA THR A 219 19.90 -25.25 48.22
C THR A 219 19.58 -26.74 48.26
N ASP A 220 18.76 -27.13 49.23
CA ASP A 220 18.12 -28.45 49.28
C ASP A 220 16.64 -28.30 49.67
N ASP A 221 15.92 -27.42 48.95
CA ASP A 221 14.47 -27.29 49.06
C ASP A 221 13.82 -27.20 47.65
N PRO A 222 13.07 -28.23 47.19
CA PRO A 222 12.64 -28.36 45.80
C PRO A 222 11.35 -27.60 45.45
N ASP A 223 11.11 -26.39 45.99
CA ASP A 223 9.82 -25.69 45.81
C ASP A 223 9.87 -24.24 45.26
N GLN A 224 11.02 -23.72 44.80
CA GLN A 224 11.06 -22.39 44.16
C GLN A 224 10.81 -22.44 42.64
N GLN A 225 9.53 -22.59 42.29
CA GLN A 225 9.05 -22.48 40.92
C GLN A 225 8.74 -21.03 40.55
N ALA A 226 9.69 -20.42 39.84
CA ALA A 226 9.66 -19.16 39.08
C ALA A 226 8.32 -18.42 39.03
N ASP A 227 8.32 -17.19 39.55
CA ASP A 227 7.22 -16.24 39.43
C ASP A 227 7.03 -15.80 37.97
N ALA A 228 6.00 -16.36 37.34
CA ALA A 228 5.51 -15.93 36.04
C ALA A 228 4.67 -14.64 36.17
N PRO A 229 4.77 -13.70 35.21
CA PRO A 229 4.18 -12.36 35.33
C PRO A 229 2.66 -12.40 35.54
N ALA A 230 2.19 -11.47 36.37
CA ALA A 230 0.77 -11.25 36.66
C ALA A 230 0.04 -10.77 35.39
N GLY A 231 -0.77 -11.65 34.80
CA GLY A 231 -1.71 -11.28 33.76
C GLY A 231 -2.85 -10.40 34.30
N PRO A 232 -3.74 -9.90 33.42
CA PRO A 232 -4.91 -9.09 33.83
C PRO A 232 -5.73 -9.80 34.92
N PRO A 233 -6.42 -9.05 35.82
CA PRO A 233 -7.12 -9.61 36.97
C PRO A 233 -8.16 -10.63 36.50
N MET A 234 -7.84 -11.91 36.72
CA MET A 234 -8.66 -13.03 36.30
C MET A 234 -9.63 -13.38 37.43
N THR A 235 -10.90 -13.60 37.09
CA THR A 235 -11.88 -14.03 38.10
C THR A 235 -11.63 -15.48 38.51
N VAL A 236 -12.04 -15.88 39.72
CA VAL A 236 -11.94 -17.28 40.19
C VAL A 236 -12.54 -18.27 39.19
N LYS A 237 -13.64 -17.91 38.54
CA LYS A 237 -14.30 -18.73 37.52
C LYS A 237 -13.44 -18.90 36.26
N ASP A 238 -12.84 -17.83 35.76
CA ASP A 238 -11.99 -17.87 34.58
C ASP A 238 -10.67 -18.60 34.86
N ALA A 239 -10.15 -18.48 36.08
CA ALA A 239 -8.98 -19.21 36.56
C ALA A 239 -9.22 -20.72 36.58
N VAL A 240 -10.37 -21.14 37.12
CA VAL A 240 -10.76 -22.57 37.13
C VAL A 240 -10.96 -23.09 35.71
N ARG A 241 -11.64 -22.35 34.83
CA ARG A 241 -11.81 -22.75 33.43
C ARG A 241 -10.47 -22.91 32.72
N THR A 242 -9.57 -21.94 32.86
CA THR A 242 -8.23 -21.97 32.26
C THR A 242 -7.39 -23.15 32.79
N ALA A 243 -7.51 -23.49 34.08
CA ALA A 243 -6.83 -24.65 34.66
C ALA A 243 -7.36 -25.98 34.09
N VAL A 244 -8.68 -26.11 33.93
CA VAL A 244 -9.31 -27.30 33.37
C VAL A 244 -8.98 -27.45 31.88
N ASP A 245 -9.07 -26.36 31.11
CA ASP A 245 -8.73 -26.33 29.68
C ASP A 245 -7.25 -26.65 29.42
N SER A 246 -6.37 -26.35 30.38
CA SER A 246 -4.93 -26.70 30.33
C SER A 246 -4.61 -28.10 30.84
N GLY A 247 -5.63 -28.91 31.16
CA GLY A 247 -5.48 -30.32 31.55
C GLY A 247 -5.22 -30.56 33.04
N ILE A 248 -5.32 -29.54 33.90
CA ILE A 248 -5.18 -29.68 35.35
C ILE A 248 -6.50 -30.22 35.92
N THR A 249 -6.52 -31.51 36.28
CA THR A 249 -7.76 -32.21 36.70
C THR A 249 -7.86 -32.50 38.19
N ALA A 250 -6.75 -32.38 38.94
CA ALA A 250 -6.71 -32.62 40.38
C ALA A 250 -7.21 -31.38 41.16
N PRO A 251 -8.20 -31.52 42.07
CA PRO A 251 -8.81 -30.41 42.80
C PRO A 251 -7.81 -29.52 43.53
N ASP A 252 -6.84 -30.14 44.22
CA ASP A 252 -5.82 -29.41 44.99
C ASP A 252 -4.90 -28.58 44.10
N LYS A 253 -4.59 -29.09 42.90
CA LYS A 253 -3.75 -28.39 41.91
C LYS A 253 -4.50 -27.22 41.26
N VAL A 254 -5.81 -27.37 41.03
CA VAL A 254 -6.65 -26.27 40.53
C VAL A 254 -6.79 -25.19 41.61
N LEU A 255 -6.99 -25.57 42.88
CA LEU A 255 -7.06 -24.61 43.99
C LEU A 255 -5.75 -23.82 44.14
N ALA A 256 -4.59 -24.50 44.07
CA ALA A 256 -3.28 -23.84 44.10
C ALA A 256 -3.11 -22.85 42.93
N TYR A 257 -3.54 -23.23 41.73
CA TYR A 257 -3.50 -22.36 40.55
C TYR A 257 -4.41 -21.13 40.70
N VAL A 258 -5.64 -21.31 41.20
CA VAL A 258 -6.60 -20.22 41.44
C VAL A 258 -6.09 -19.25 42.51
N ARG A 259 -5.49 -19.77 43.59
CA ARG A 259 -4.90 -18.92 44.63
C ARG A 259 -3.72 -18.09 44.13
N LYS A 260 -2.92 -18.68 43.24
CA LYS A 260 -1.77 -17.99 42.63
C LYS A 260 -2.20 -16.95 41.58
N ARG A 261 -3.30 -17.18 40.85
CA ARG A 261 -3.64 -16.39 39.65
C ARG A 261 -4.87 -15.47 39.77
N ALA A 262 -5.75 -15.69 40.75
CA ALA A 262 -7.00 -14.95 40.87
C ALA A 262 -7.26 -14.42 42.29
N ASP A 263 -7.30 -15.30 43.30
CA ASP A 263 -7.61 -14.92 44.68
C ASP A 263 -6.91 -15.84 45.68
N ALA A 264 -5.92 -15.31 46.41
CA ALA A 264 -5.16 -16.02 47.42
C ALA A 264 -6.05 -16.66 48.52
N ASN A 265 -7.25 -16.12 48.75
CA ASN A 265 -8.21 -16.58 49.75
C ASN A 265 -9.33 -17.47 49.17
N ALA A 266 -9.16 -18.00 47.95
CA ALA A 266 -10.17 -18.87 47.34
C ALA A 266 -10.49 -20.08 48.24
N ARG A 267 -11.80 -20.29 48.47
CA ARG A 267 -12.32 -21.41 49.26
C ARG A 267 -12.37 -22.71 48.43
N PRO A 268 -11.97 -23.86 49.00
CA PRO A 268 -12.01 -25.15 48.31
C PRO A 268 -13.39 -25.47 47.71
N ASP A 269 -14.46 -25.29 48.48
CA ASP A 269 -15.84 -25.56 48.04
C ASP A 269 -16.27 -24.76 46.80
N THR A 270 -15.71 -23.55 46.65
CA THR A 270 -16.01 -22.66 45.52
C THR A 270 -15.29 -23.14 44.26
N VAL A 271 -14.04 -23.60 44.40
CA VAL A 271 -13.27 -24.17 43.29
C VAL A 271 -13.90 -25.48 42.83
N ASP A 272 -14.29 -26.36 43.74
CA ASP A 272 -14.96 -27.63 43.41
C ASP A 272 -16.28 -27.41 42.65
N ARG A 273 -17.06 -26.40 43.05
CA ARG A 273 -18.28 -26.03 42.35
C ARG A 273 -17.99 -25.61 40.90
N TYR A 274 -16.93 -24.83 40.67
CA TYR A 274 -16.57 -24.40 39.32
C TYR A 274 -15.91 -25.50 38.48
N ILE A 275 -15.16 -26.42 39.08
CA ILE A 275 -14.64 -27.61 38.39
C ILE A 275 -15.81 -28.46 37.85
N ARG A 276 -16.85 -28.68 38.67
CA ARG A 276 -18.06 -29.39 38.23
C ARG A 276 -18.77 -28.69 37.07
N LEU A 277 -18.90 -27.36 37.14
CA LEU A 277 -19.51 -26.57 36.08
C LEU A 277 -18.69 -26.56 34.78
N ALA A 278 -17.36 -26.49 34.87
CA ALA A 278 -16.48 -26.53 33.70
C ALA A 278 -16.56 -27.89 32.98
N ARG A 279 -16.64 -29.00 33.73
CA ARG A 279 -16.80 -30.35 33.16
C ARG A 279 -18.16 -30.62 32.52
N MET A 280 -19.20 -29.85 32.88
CA MET A 280 -20.52 -29.95 32.25
C MET A 280 -20.65 -29.11 30.98
N ALA A 281 -19.73 -28.17 30.75
CA ALA A 281 -19.78 -27.20 29.67
C ALA A 281 -18.86 -27.53 28.48
N GLY A 282 -17.98 -28.53 28.62
CA GLY A 282 -17.16 -29.11 27.55
C GLY A 282 -17.62 -30.52 27.22
#